data_AF-B8CU97-F1
#
_entry.id   AF-B8CU97-F1
#
_cell.length_a   1.000
_cell.length_b   1.000
_cell.length_c   1.000
_cell.angle_alpha   90.00
_cell.angle_beta   90.00
_cell.angle_gamma   90.00
#
_symmetry.space_group_name_H-M   'P 1'
#
loop_
_entity.id
_entity.type
_entity.pdbx_description
1 polymer ?
#
loop_
_entity_poly.entity_id
_entity_poly.type
_entity_poly.pdbx_seq_one_letter_code
_entity_poly.pdbx_strand_id
1 'polypeptide(L)'
;MKKVLLAGLLSCLIAGQASAEQLDQDVALGMASLMICTTFYAEHDMQIEGSIVGQSAMAHRGAGIEDMVMSKETSDALDLYMKNFQAANKQQQVKICEAAITFARESEFVKAS
;
A
#
# COMPACT_ATOMS: atom_id res chain seq x y z
N MET A 1 2.08 -40.48 -47.20
CA MET A 1 1.05 -39.45 -46.95
C MET A 1 0.05 -39.95 -45.93
N LYS A 2 -0.08 -39.29 -44.76
CA LYS A 2 -1.28 -39.26 -43.91
C LYS A 2 -1.09 -38.11 -42.91
N LYS A 3 -1.79 -36.98 -43.16
CA LYS A 3 -1.84 -35.78 -42.34
C LYS A 3 -3.13 -35.80 -41.53
N VAL A 4 -3.09 -36.20 -40.26
CA VAL A 4 -4.11 -35.91 -39.23
C VAL A 4 -3.40 -36.22 -37.90
N LEU A 5 -3.13 -35.30 -36.98
CA LEU A 5 -4.06 -34.74 -35.99
C LEU A 5 -3.26 -33.71 -35.15
N LEU A 6 -3.39 -32.41 -35.40
CA LEU A 6 -2.79 -31.36 -34.55
C LEU A 6 -3.69 -30.12 -34.56
N ALA A 7 -4.94 -30.28 -34.14
CA ALA A 7 -5.90 -29.18 -34.06
C ALA A 7 -6.81 -29.29 -32.83
N GLY A 8 -6.26 -29.62 -31.66
CA GLY A 8 -7.07 -29.91 -30.46
C GLY A 8 -6.50 -29.49 -29.11
N LEU A 9 -5.50 -28.60 -29.04
CA LEU A 9 -4.87 -28.21 -27.76
C LEU A 9 -4.74 -26.70 -27.54
N LEU A 10 -5.55 -25.87 -28.20
CA LEU A 10 -5.48 -24.40 -28.03
C LEU A 10 -6.71 -23.79 -27.34
N SER A 11 -7.63 -24.60 -26.81
CA SER A 11 -8.92 -24.09 -26.31
C SER A 11 -9.01 -23.88 -24.79
N CYS A 12 -7.91 -23.98 -24.02
CA CYS A 12 -7.97 -23.90 -22.55
C CYS A 12 -7.34 -22.65 -21.91
N LEU A 13 -6.84 -21.67 -22.67
CA LEU A 13 -6.12 -20.53 -22.06
C LEU A 13 -6.91 -19.22 -21.98
N ILE A 14 -8.21 -19.22 -22.27
CA ILE A 14 -9.08 -18.05 -22.10
C ILE A 14 -10.10 -18.34 -21.01
N ALA A 15 -9.63 -18.76 -19.84
CA ALA A 15 -10.38 -18.61 -18.59
C ALA A 15 -9.85 -17.32 -17.94
N GLY A 16 -10.75 -16.39 -17.64
CA GLY A 16 -10.48 -14.98 -17.38
C GLY A 16 -9.19 -14.71 -16.59
N GLN A 17 -8.29 -13.94 -17.21
CA GLN A 17 -7.26 -13.24 -16.46
C GLN A 17 -7.99 -12.20 -15.60
N ALA A 18 -8.30 -12.55 -14.35
CA ALA A 18 -8.51 -11.53 -13.33
C ALA A 18 -7.20 -10.73 -13.28
N SER A 19 -7.18 -9.57 -13.92
CA SER A 19 -6.04 -8.66 -13.82
C SER A 19 -5.98 -8.23 -12.36
N ALA A 20 -4.97 -8.72 -11.63
CA ALA A 20 -4.72 -8.28 -10.28
C ALA A 20 -4.54 -6.75 -10.29
N GLU A 21 -5.27 -6.06 -9.44
CA GLU A 21 -5.21 -4.60 -9.36
C GLU A 21 -3.83 -4.19 -8.84
N GLN A 22 -3.19 -3.22 -9.50
CA GLN A 22 -1.88 -2.73 -9.09
C GLN A 22 -2.04 -1.66 -8.03
N LEU A 23 -1.29 -1.80 -6.94
CA LEU A 23 -1.26 -0.79 -5.89
C LEU A 23 -0.56 0.46 -6.41
N ASP A 24 -1.25 1.59 -6.38
CA ASP A 24 -0.68 2.89 -6.70
C ASP A 24 0.45 3.25 -5.72
N GLN A 25 1.51 3.88 -6.22
CA GLN A 25 2.68 4.19 -5.41
C GLN A 25 2.38 5.17 -4.27
N ASP A 26 1.56 6.19 -4.52
CA ASP A 26 1.24 7.20 -3.49
C ASP A 26 0.37 6.57 -2.40
N VAL A 27 -0.54 5.67 -2.77
CA VAL A 27 -1.33 4.87 -1.83
C VAL A 27 -0.43 3.94 -1.00
N ALA A 28 0.54 3.28 -1.63
CA ALA A 28 1.49 2.41 -0.94
C ALA A 28 2.34 3.19 0.08
N LEU A 29 2.90 4.33 -0.34
CA LEU A 29 3.70 5.21 0.51
C LEU A 29 2.88 5.80 1.65
N GLY A 30 1.65 6.23 1.37
CA GLY A 30 0.71 6.71 2.38
C GLY A 30 0.38 5.66 3.42
N MET A 31 0.08 4.42 3.00
CA MET A 31 -0.18 3.32 3.91
C MET A 31 1.05 2.96 4.76
N ALA A 32 2.23 2.88 4.15
CA ALA A 32 3.47 2.64 4.88
C ALA A 32 3.74 3.73 5.91
N SER A 33 3.50 5.00 5.54
CA SER A 33 3.58 6.14 6.45
C SER A 33 2.67 5.96 7.67
N LEU A 34 1.40 5.60 7.45
CA LEU A 34 0.46 5.35 8.54
C LEU A 34 0.96 4.22 9.48
N MET A 35 1.44 3.11 8.93
CA MET A 35 1.92 2.00 9.76
C MET A 35 3.13 2.40 10.62
N ILE A 36 4.11 3.08 10.04
CA ILE A 36 5.32 3.51 10.76
C ILE A 36 4.97 4.54 11.83
N CYS A 37 4.11 5.50 11.49
CA CYS A 37 3.73 6.57 12.40
C CYS A 37 2.92 6.06 13.60
N THR A 38 2.17 4.98 13.43
CA THR A 38 1.52 4.28 14.56
C THR A 38 2.56 3.81 15.58
N THR A 39 3.62 3.15 15.10
CA THR A 39 4.74 2.69 15.95
C THR A 39 5.49 3.86 16.58
N PHE A 40 5.86 4.86 15.77
CA PHE A 40 6.58 6.05 16.24
C PHE A 40 5.82 6.77 17.36
N TYR A 41 4.51 6.99 17.20
CA TYR A 41 3.70 7.65 18.21
C TYR A 41 3.54 6.80 19.48
N ALA A 42 3.45 5.47 19.36
CA ALA A 42 3.42 4.57 20.51
C ALA A 42 4.74 4.62 21.30
N GLU A 43 5.89 4.68 20.62
CA GLU A 43 7.22 4.77 21.24
C GLU A 43 7.49 6.12 21.92
N HIS A 44 6.69 7.15 21.63
CA HIS A 44 6.86 8.50 22.14
C HIS A 44 5.70 9.00 23.02
N ASP A 45 4.89 8.09 23.57
CA ASP A 45 3.76 8.37 24.46
C ASP A 45 2.67 9.28 23.83
N MET A 46 2.55 9.28 22.49
CA MET A 46 1.57 10.06 21.73
C MET A 46 0.35 9.21 21.38
N GLN A 47 -0.37 8.75 22.40
CA GLN A 47 -1.43 7.72 22.26
C GLN A 47 -2.62 8.16 21.38
N ILE A 48 -2.96 9.45 21.40
CA ILE A 48 -4.10 9.98 20.63
C ILE A 48 -3.76 9.93 19.13
N GLU A 49 -2.60 10.46 18.76
CA GLU A 49 -2.10 10.47 17.40
C GLU A 49 -1.87 9.05 16.88
N GLY A 50 -1.29 8.17 17.71
CA GLY A 50 -1.14 6.76 17.40
C GLY A 50 -2.48 6.06 17.12
N SER A 51 -3.53 6.38 17.89
CA SER A 51 -4.87 5.83 17.67
C SER A 51 -5.50 6.31 16.36
N ILE A 52 -5.36 7.60 16.04
CA ILE A 52 -5.87 8.19 14.79
C ILE A 52 -5.20 7.51 13.59
N VAL A 53 -3.88 7.44 13.59
CA VAL A 53 -3.12 6.86 12.49
C VAL A 53 -3.41 5.35 12.36
N GLY A 54 -3.47 4.62 13.48
CA GLY A 54 -3.78 3.19 13.48
C GLY A 54 -5.16 2.88 12.90
N GLN A 55 -6.17 3.69 13.23
CA GLN A 55 -7.51 3.55 12.63
C GLN A 55 -7.48 3.80 11.12
N SER A 56 -6.77 4.85 10.68
CA SER A 56 -6.61 5.16 9.25
C SER A 56 -5.91 4.04 8.49
N ALA A 57 -4.86 3.44 9.06
CA ALA A 57 -4.16 2.31 8.46
C ALA A 57 -5.10 1.11 8.30
N MET A 58 -5.90 0.81 9.33
CA MET A 58 -6.87 -0.29 9.29
C MET A 58 -7.98 -0.04 8.26
N ALA A 59 -8.45 1.21 8.10
CA ALA A 59 -9.46 1.54 7.09
C ALA A 59 -8.93 1.35 5.66
N HIS A 60 -7.69 1.78 5.40
CA HIS A 60 -7.02 1.57 4.10
C HIS A 60 -6.82 0.08 3.80
N ARG A 61 -6.38 -0.69 4.80
CA ARG A 61 -6.29 -2.15 4.69
C ARG A 61 -7.65 -2.78 4.37
N GLY A 62 -8.69 -2.40 5.10
CA GLY A 62 -10.05 -2.91 4.91
C GLY A 62 -10.70 -2.51 3.58
N ALA A 63 -10.18 -1.48 2.91
CA ALA A 63 -10.59 -1.09 1.56
C ALA A 63 -9.95 -1.95 0.45
N GLY A 64 -9.13 -2.95 0.80
CA GLY A 64 -8.60 -3.95 -0.14
C GLY A 64 -7.16 -3.72 -0.59
N ILE A 65 -6.41 -2.79 0.02
CA ILE A 65 -4.98 -2.58 -0.30
C ILE A 65 -4.16 -3.86 -0.18
N GLU A 66 -4.49 -4.73 0.79
CA GLU A 66 -3.73 -5.97 0.99
C GLU A 66 -3.91 -6.99 -0.14
N ASP A 67 -4.98 -6.86 -0.94
CA ASP A 67 -5.25 -7.72 -2.08
C ASP A 67 -4.60 -7.21 -3.38
N MET A 68 -4.02 -6.00 -3.36
CA MET A 68 -3.39 -5.38 -4.52
C MET A 68 -1.93 -5.82 -4.71
N VAL A 69 -1.49 -5.86 -5.97
CA VAL A 69 -0.12 -6.25 -6.32
C VAL A 69 0.78 -5.03 -6.37
N MET A 70 1.92 -5.11 -5.70
CA MET A 70 2.93 -4.06 -5.70
C MET A 70 3.93 -4.24 -6.84
N SER A 71 4.23 -3.15 -7.55
CA SER A 71 5.28 -3.16 -8.57
C SER A 71 6.69 -3.14 -7.93
N LYS A 72 7.71 -3.51 -8.70
CA LYS A 72 9.10 -3.38 -8.25
C LYS A 72 9.48 -1.91 -7.96
N GLU A 73 9.04 -1.00 -8.81
CA GLU A 73 9.31 0.45 -8.64
C GLU A 73 8.69 0.97 -7.34
N THR A 74 7.43 0.60 -7.07
CA THR A 74 6.74 0.92 -5.82
C THR A 74 7.47 0.34 -4.60
N SER A 75 7.94 -0.91 -4.70
CA SER A 75 8.74 -1.53 -3.62
C SER A 75 10.05 -0.79 -3.38
N ASP A 76 10.77 -0.39 -4.44
CA ASP A 76 12.03 0.36 -4.33
C ASP A 76 11.79 1.76 -3.73
N ALA A 77 10.67 2.41 -4.08
CA ALA A 77 10.23 3.67 -3.50
C ALA A 77 9.91 3.56 -2.01
N LEU A 78 9.23 2.48 -1.60
CA LEU A 78 8.96 2.17 -0.19
C LEU A 78 10.25 1.97 0.60
N ASP A 79 11.21 1.22 0.07
CA ASP A 79 12.50 1.01 0.72
C ASP A 79 13.26 2.34 0.93
N LEU A 80 13.24 3.22 -0.07
CA LEU A 80 13.83 4.55 0.04
C LEU A 80 13.10 5.40 1.08
N TYR A 81 11.77 5.35 1.09
CA TYR A 81 10.94 6.04 2.05
C TYR A 81 11.25 5.60 3.49
N MET A 82 11.35 4.29 3.75
CA MET A 82 11.73 3.72 5.05
C MET A 82 13.11 4.22 5.50
N LYS A 83 14.11 4.20 4.60
CA LYS A 83 15.46 4.70 4.89
C LYS A 83 15.44 6.18 5.26
N ASN A 84 14.67 6.99 4.54
CA ASN A 84 14.56 8.42 4.81
C ASN A 84 13.88 8.69 6.16
N PHE A 85 12.83 7.92 6.51
CA PHE A 85 12.19 8.05 7.82
C PHE A 85 13.14 7.69 8.96
N GLN A 86 13.94 6.63 8.81
CA GLN A 86 14.91 6.19 9.83
C GLN A 86 16.08 7.17 9.98
N ALA A 87 16.50 7.81 8.88
CA ALA A 87 17.57 8.82 8.89
C ALA A 87 17.09 10.19 9.38
N ALA A 88 15.78 10.43 9.39
CA ALA A 88 15.18 11.69 9.83
C ALA A 88 15.29 11.88 11.34
N ASN A 89 15.47 13.12 11.78
CA ASN A 89 15.36 13.46 13.20
C ASN A 89 13.90 13.48 13.64
N LYS A 90 13.66 13.53 14.96
CA LYS A 90 12.30 13.50 15.54
C LYS A 90 11.35 14.55 14.93
N GLN A 91 11.81 15.78 14.72
CA GLN A 91 10.96 16.83 14.16
C GLN A 91 10.57 16.56 12.70
N GLN A 92 11.49 15.97 11.93
CA GLN A 92 11.21 15.54 10.57
C GLN A 92 10.27 14.33 10.54
N GLN A 93 10.45 13.36 11.44
CA GLN A 93 9.56 12.20 11.58
C GLN A 93 8.13 12.62 11.93
N VAL A 94 7.96 13.59 12.85
CA VAL A 94 6.63 14.15 13.15
C VAL A 94 5.99 14.77 11.91
N LYS A 95 6.72 15.56 11.12
CA LYS A 95 6.19 16.15 9.87
C LYS A 95 5.78 15.10 8.85
N ILE A 96 6.55 14.01 8.75
CA ILE A 96 6.20 12.87 7.89
C ILE A 96 4.88 12.25 8.38
N CYS A 97 4.70 12.09 9.70
CA CYS A 97 3.47 11.55 10.27
C CYS A 97 2.27 12.48 10.16
N GLU A 98 2.46 13.79 10.22
CA GLU A 98 1.41 14.77 9.91
C GLU A 98 0.95 14.63 8.46
N ALA A 99 1.88 14.46 7.51
CA ALA A 99 1.56 14.20 6.12
C ALA A 99 0.80 12.87 5.93
N ALA A 100 1.11 11.84 6.71
CA ALA A 100 0.37 10.57 6.72
C ALA A 100 -1.11 10.77 7.10
N ILE A 101 -1.37 11.59 8.12
CA ILE A 101 -2.73 11.91 8.54
C ILE A 101 -3.47 12.69 7.46
N THR A 102 -2.80 13.63 6.79
CA THR A 102 -3.38 14.36 5.64
C THR A 102 -3.72 13.39 4.50
N PHE A 103 -2.79 12.51 4.13
CA PHE A 103 -3.06 11.44 3.15
C PHE A 103 -4.31 10.64 3.54
N ALA A 104 -4.42 10.19 4.79
CA ALA A 104 -5.58 9.41 5.20
C ALA A 104 -6.91 10.15 5.10
N ARG A 105 -6.90 11.48 5.23
CA ARG A 105 -8.11 12.33 5.13
C ARG A 105 -8.49 12.65 3.69
N GLU A 106 -7.51 12.77 2.82
CA GLU A 106 -7.68 13.22 1.43
C GLU A 106 -7.68 12.05 0.42
N SER A 107 -7.21 10.87 0.85
CA SER A 107 -7.19 9.65 0.05
C SER A 107 -8.60 9.22 -0.34
N GLU A 108 -8.84 9.14 -1.66
CA GLU A 108 -10.09 8.60 -2.20
C GLU A 108 -10.12 7.06 -2.18
N PHE A 109 -9.03 6.40 -1.75
CA PHE A 109 -8.94 4.95 -1.69
C PHE A 109 -9.93 4.37 -0.67
N VAL A 110 -10.01 5.01 0.50
CA VAL A 110 -11.05 4.70 1.48
C VAL A 110 -12.30 5.47 1.10
N LYS A 111 -13.30 4.77 0.55
CA LYS A 111 -14.61 5.38 0.31
C LYS A 111 -15.19 5.81 1.65
N ALA A 112 -15.44 7.12 1.81
CA ALA A 112 -16.24 7.63 2.93
C ALA A 112 -17.56 6.85 2.94
N SER A 113 -17.81 6.17 4.06
CA SER A 113 -19.04 5.39 4.29
C SER A 113 -20.24 6.32 4.48
#